data_AF-A0A7S2KIJ0-F1
#
_entry.id   AF-A0A7S2KIJ0-F1
#
_cell.length_a   1.000
_cell.length_b   1.000
_cell.length_c   1.000
_cell.angle_alpha   90.00
_cell.angle_beta   90.00
_cell.angle_gamma   90.00
#
_symmetry.space_group_name_H-M   'P 1'
#
loop_
_entity.id
_entity.type
_entity.pdbx_description
1 polymer ?
#
loop_
_entity_poly.entity_id
_entity_poly.type
_entity_poly.pdbx_seq_one_letter_code
_entity_poly.pdbx_strand_id
1 'polypeptide(L)'
;PTRPQAVLVDGCNRPPQLLRPGENWTRGARKPAKKKASKAKKGAEDEAPMPPRFSDGWLPHRVEAVIKGDSKVVSIGAASVLAKVHRDRLMGRLHEEYPVYGFDAHKGYGTASHMKSLALHGACPEHRRSFRPVAE
;
A
#
# COMPACT_ATOMS: atom_id res chain seq x y z
N PRO A 1 -21.51 -11.63 -21.70
CA PRO A 1 -20.91 -10.62 -20.81
C PRO A 1 -19.55 -10.12 -21.36
N THR A 2 -19.36 -8.81 -21.50
CA THR A 2 -18.10 -8.21 -21.99
C THR A 2 -17.00 -8.31 -20.93
N ARG A 3 -15.78 -8.72 -21.33
CA ARG A 3 -14.62 -8.84 -20.44
C ARG A 3 -14.26 -7.46 -19.84
N PRO A 4 -13.81 -7.38 -18.58
CA PRO A 4 -13.33 -6.13 -17.99
C PRO A 4 -12.06 -5.65 -18.69
N GLN A 5 -11.88 -4.32 -18.76
CA GLN A 5 -10.66 -3.71 -19.32
C GLN A 5 -9.49 -3.79 -18.33
N ALA A 6 -9.79 -3.84 -17.03
CA ALA A 6 -8.80 -4.02 -15.98
C ALA A 6 -9.36 -4.87 -14.82
N VAL A 7 -8.45 -5.62 -14.19
CA VAL A 7 -8.73 -6.44 -13.02
C VAL A 7 -7.76 -6.04 -11.91
N LEU A 8 -8.26 -5.98 -10.67
CA LEU A 8 -7.48 -5.64 -9.48
C LEU A 8 -7.60 -6.75 -8.44
N VAL A 9 -6.56 -6.94 -7.63
CA VAL A 9 -6.67 -7.71 -6.39
C VAL A 9 -7.59 -6.94 -5.44
N ASP A 10 -8.51 -7.65 -4.79
CA ASP A 10 -9.34 -7.05 -3.74
C ASP A 10 -8.48 -6.39 -2.64
N GLY A 11 -8.94 -5.25 -2.13
CA GLY A 11 -8.20 -4.44 -1.16
C GLY A 11 -7.07 -3.56 -1.76
N CYS A 12 -6.80 -3.62 -3.07
CA CYS A 12 -5.99 -2.59 -3.72
C CYS A 12 -6.71 -1.24 -3.63
N ASN A 13 -5.95 -0.19 -3.28
CA ASN A 13 -6.48 1.17 -3.32
C ASN A 13 -6.81 1.55 -4.75
N ARG A 14 -8.11 1.58 -5.04
CA ARG A 14 -8.62 2.11 -6.28
C ARG A 14 -8.39 3.62 -6.29
N PRO A 15 -7.79 4.21 -7.34
CA PRO A 15 -7.60 5.65 -7.39
C PRO A 15 -8.97 6.36 -7.34
N PRO A 16 -9.05 7.59 -6.78
CA PRO A 16 -10.33 8.27 -6.53
C PRO A 16 -11.26 8.33 -7.75
N GLN A 17 -10.68 8.42 -8.94
CA GLN A 17 -11.39 8.52 -10.23
C GLN A 17 -12.10 7.22 -10.64
N LEU A 18 -11.80 6.09 -10.00
CA LEU A 18 -12.39 4.78 -10.32
C LEU A 18 -13.40 4.32 -9.26
N LEU A 19 -13.59 5.08 -8.18
CA LEU A 19 -14.51 4.76 -7.07
C LEU A 19 -15.97 4.79 -7.53
N ARG A 20 -16.77 3.85 -7.00
CA ARG A 20 -18.23 3.86 -7.20
C ARG A 20 -18.86 4.91 -6.28
N PRO A 21 -20.06 5.42 -6.60
CA PRO A 21 -20.82 6.29 -5.70
C PRO A 21 -20.95 5.64 -4.30
N GLY A 22 -20.47 6.33 -3.26
CA GLY A 22 -20.46 5.84 -1.87
C GLY A 22 -19.22 5.04 -1.43
N GLU A 23 -18.27 4.76 -2.33
CA GLU A 23 -16.97 4.20 -1.95
C GLU A 23 -16.01 5.33 -1.54
N ASN A 24 -15.35 5.18 -0.39
CA ASN A 24 -14.34 6.13 0.07
C ASN A 24 -12.94 5.62 -0.27
N TRP A 25 -12.08 6.52 -0.76
CA TRP A 25 -10.67 6.24 -0.93
C TRP A 25 -10.00 6.04 0.44
N THR A 26 -9.53 4.83 0.76
CA THR A 26 -8.84 4.57 2.03
C THR A 26 -7.39 4.18 1.77
N ARG A 27 -6.51 5.19 1.64
CA ARG A 27 -5.05 4.97 1.66
C ARG A 27 -4.61 4.41 3.02
N GLY A 28 -4.76 3.10 3.24
CA GLY A 28 -4.32 2.40 4.45
C GLY A 28 -4.89 2.93 5.77
N ALA A 29 -5.91 3.79 5.74
CA ALA A 29 -6.54 4.30 6.96
C ALA A 29 -7.44 3.20 7.53
N ARG A 30 -7.19 2.82 8.80
CA ARG A 30 -8.11 2.02 9.62
C ARG A 30 -9.55 2.48 9.35
N LYS A 31 -10.50 1.53 9.26
CA LYS A 31 -11.91 1.86 9.50
C LYS A 31 -11.95 2.73 10.77
N PRO A 32 -12.57 3.93 10.77
CA PRO A 32 -12.76 4.65 12.01
C PRO A 32 -13.49 3.69 12.96
N ALA A 33 -12.86 3.38 14.09
CA ALA A 33 -13.52 2.65 15.16
C ALA A 33 -14.87 3.33 15.41
N LYS A 34 -15.96 2.55 15.54
CA LYS A 34 -17.31 3.06 15.79
C LYS A 34 -17.27 4.06 16.96
N LYS A 35 -17.17 5.36 16.69
CA LYS A 35 -17.33 6.39 17.71
C LYS A 35 -18.83 6.49 17.98
N LYS A 36 -19.21 6.32 19.24
CA LYS A 36 -20.57 6.63 19.71
C LYS A 36 -20.89 8.07 19.32
N ALA A 37 -22.12 8.31 18.88
CA ALA A 37 -22.59 9.58 18.36
C ALA A 37 -22.32 10.71 19.36
N SER A 38 -21.45 11.64 18.99
CA SER A 38 -21.41 12.98 19.54
C SER A 38 -21.39 13.97 18.38
N LYS A 39 -22.35 14.89 18.44
CA LYS A 39 -22.62 15.93 17.44
C LYS A 39 -21.51 16.99 17.54
N ALA A 40 -20.67 17.12 16.52
CA ALA A 40 -19.75 18.25 16.40
C ALA A 40 -19.42 18.59 14.94
N LYS A 41 -19.77 19.84 14.60
CA LYS A 41 -19.28 20.80 13.60
C LYS A 41 -18.60 20.30 12.32
N LYS A 42 -19.22 20.72 11.20
CA LYS A 42 -18.65 20.92 9.87
C LYS A 42 -17.42 21.83 9.98
N GLY A 43 -16.25 21.33 9.64
CA GLY A 43 -14.99 22.08 9.64
C GLY A 43 -14.03 21.48 8.63
N ALA A 44 -13.62 22.34 7.68
CA ALA A 44 -12.51 22.26 6.73
C ALA A 44 -12.10 20.86 6.23
N GLU A 45 -12.44 20.59 4.98
CA GLU A 45 -11.88 19.50 4.18
C GLU A 45 -10.42 19.84 3.89
N ASP A 46 -9.49 19.34 4.70
CA ASP A 46 -8.08 19.26 4.32
C ASP A 46 -7.98 18.25 3.16
N GLU A 47 -8.23 18.73 1.93
CA GLU A 47 -7.93 18.00 0.70
C GLU A 47 -6.42 17.75 0.67
N ALA A 48 -6.01 16.54 1.09
CA ALA A 48 -4.66 16.06 0.83
C ALA A 48 -4.38 16.22 -0.67
N PRO A 49 -3.24 16.81 -1.07
CA PRO A 49 -2.96 17.09 -2.47
C PRO A 49 -3.08 15.81 -3.30
N MET A 50 -3.96 15.86 -4.31
CA MET A 50 -4.11 14.80 -5.30
C MET A 50 -2.73 14.41 -5.84
N PRO A 51 -2.36 13.11 -5.83
CA PRO A 51 -1.09 12.69 -6.42
C PRO A 51 -1.06 13.07 -7.92
N PRO A 52 0.13 13.32 -8.50
CA PRO A 52 0.26 13.75 -9.88
C PRO A 52 -0.41 12.73 -10.81
N ARG A 53 -1.15 13.27 -11.78
CA ARG A 53 -1.82 12.52 -12.84
C ARG A 53 -0.78 11.64 -13.54
N PHE A 54 -1.08 10.37 -13.77
CA PHE A 54 -0.29 9.55 -14.69
C PHE A 54 -0.25 10.29 -16.04
N SER A 55 0.95 10.60 -16.55
CA SER A 55 1.16 11.43 -17.73
C SER A 55 0.54 10.84 -19.01
N ASP A 56 0.21 9.54 -19.00
CA ASP A 56 -0.13 8.80 -20.22
C ASP A 56 -1.64 8.50 -20.36
N GLY A 57 -2.50 9.17 -19.58
CA GLY A 57 -3.94 9.31 -19.91
C GLY A 57 -4.79 8.03 -19.94
N TRP A 58 -4.25 6.85 -19.63
CA TRP A 58 -5.03 5.61 -19.63
C TRP A 58 -5.85 5.45 -18.34
N LEU A 59 -7.17 5.55 -18.45
CA LEU A 59 -8.14 5.17 -17.42
C LEU A 59 -9.05 4.03 -17.92
N PRO A 60 -9.08 2.86 -17.25
CA PRO A 60 -10.01 1.80 -17.61
C PRO A 60 -11.45 2.18 -17.22
N HIS A 61 -12.38 2.05 -18.16
CA HIS A 61 -13.79 2.37 -17.96
C HIS A 61 -14.49 1.30 -17.09
N ARG A 62 -13.98 0.07 -17.12
CA ARG A 62 -14.50 -1.05 -16.33
C ARG A 62 -13.37 -1.72 -15.57
N VAL A 63 -13.47 -1.67 -14.24
CA VAL A 63 -12.54 -2.31 -13.30
C VAL A 63 -13.29 -3.29 -12.41
N GLU A 64 -12.78 -4.52 -12.35
CA GLU A 64 -13.29 -5.55 -11.47
C GLU A 64 -12.29 -5.87 -10.36
N ALA A 65 -12.74 -5.88 -9.11
CA ALA A 65 -11.93 -6.29 -7.97
C ALA A 65 -12.20 -7.77 -7.66
N VAL A 66 -11.15 -8.58 -7.61
CA VAL A 66 -11.24 -10.02 -7.45
C VAL A 66 -10.60 -10.45 -6.13
N ILE A 67 -11.42 -11.03 -5.24
CA ILE A 67 -10.96 -11.60 -3.97
C ILE A 67 -10.06 -12.80 -4.25
N LYS A 68 -8.82 -12.76 -3.73
CA LYS A 68 -7.75 -13.74 -4.01
C LYS A 68 -7.47 -13.86 -5.52
N GLY A 69 -7.43 -12.71 -6.19
CA GLY A 69 -7.30 -12.62 -7.65
C GLY A 69 -6.03 -13.26 -8.20
N ASP A 70 -4.94 -13.29 -7.42
CA ASP A 70 -3.68 -13.96 -7.73
C ASP A 70 -3.85 -15.46 -8.01
N SER A 71 -4.76 -16.14 -7.28
CA SER A 71 -5.07 -17.56 -7.48
C SER A 71 -6.09 -17.84 -8.59
N LYS A 72 -6.84 -16.82 -9.03
CA LYS A 72 -8.00 -16.97 -9.93
C LYS A 72 -7.80 -16.36 -11.31
N VAL A 73 -6.90 -15.39 -11.44
CA VAL A 73 -6.69 -14.62 -12.66
C VAL A 73 -5.20 -14.62 -12.99
N VAL A 74 -4.86 -15.22 -14.12
CA VAL A 74 -3.45 -15.43 -14.53
C VAL A 74 -2.67 -14.12 -14.63
N SER A 75 -3.27 -13.05 -15.15
CA SER A 75 -2.61 -11.74 -15.25
C SER A 75 -2.32 -11.12 -13.88
N ILE A 76 -3.21 -11.32 -12.90
CA ILE A 76 -2.97 -10.90 -11.53
C ILE A 76 -1.84 -11.72 -10.91
N GLY A 77 -1.86 -13.04 -11.08
CA GLY A 77 -0.79 -13.92 -10.59
C GLY A 77 0.58 -13.54 -11.15
N ALA A 78 0.67 -13.28 -12.47
CA ALA A 78 1.89 -12.82 -13.12
C ALA A 78 2.37 -11.47 -12.54
N ALA A 79 1.47 -10.50 -12.36
CA ALA A 79 1.80 -9.22 -11.75
C ALA A 79 2.31 -9.37 -10.31
N SER A 80 1.69 -10.24 -9.50
CA SER A 80 2.12 -10.52 -8.13
C SER A 80 3.52 -11.13 -8.06
N VAL A 81 3.86 -12.05 -8.96
CA VAL A 81 5.21 -12.64 -9.04
C VAL A 81 6.24 -11.57 -9.40
N LEU A 82 5.99 -10.76 -10.42
CA LEU A 82 6.89 -9.68 -10.82
C LEU A 82 7.11 -8.68 -9.67
N ALA A 83 6.03 -8.25 -9.00
CA ALA A 83 6.10 -7.34 -7.87
C ALA A 83 6.93 -7.92 -6.72
N LYS A 84 6.71 -9.19 -6.35
CA LYS A 84 7.42 -9.86 -5.26
C LYS A 84 8.91 -10.03 -5.57
N VAL A 85 9.24 -10.55 -6.75
CA VAL A 85 10.65 -10.76 -7.16
C VAL A 85 11.40 -9.43 -7.20
N HIS A 86 10.79 -8.38 -7.75
CA HIS A 86 11.39 -7.05 -7.77
C HIS A 86 11.61 -6.51 -6.35
N ARG A 87 10.59 -6.60 -5.48
CA ARG A 87 10.67 -6.17 -4.07
C ARG A 87 11.79 -6.89 -3.32
N ASP A 88 11.93 -8.20 -3.50
CA ASP A 88 12.93 -9.00 -2.78
C ASP A 88 14.36 -8.67 -3.21
N ARG A 89 14.57 -8.41 -4.51
CA ARG A 89 15.86 -7.91 -5.03
C ARG A 89 16.19 -6.54 -4.49
N LEU A 90 15.20 -5.63 -4.42
CA LEU A 90 15.39 -4.30 -3.84
C LEU A 90 15.83 -4.39 -2.37
N MET A 91 15.24 -5.30 -1.59
CA MET A 91 15.62 -5.52 -0.19
C MET A 91 17.01 -6.14 -0.02
N GLY A 92 17.46 -6.96 -0.98
CA GLY A 92 18.85 -7.43 -1.04
C GLY A 92 19.82 -6.26 -1.20
N ARG A 93 19.59 -5.39 -2.19
CA ARG A 93 20.42 -4.18 -2.38
C ARG A 93 20.38 -3.25 -1.17
N LEU A 94 19.22 -3.14 -0.53
CA LEU A 94 19.09 -2.32 0.68
C LEU A 94 19.88 -2.89 1.87
N HIS A 95 20.02 -4.20 1.94
CA HIS A 95 20.87 -4.83 2.93
C HIS A 95 22.36 -4.55 2.68
N GLU A 96 22.79 -4.46 1.41
CA GLU A 96 24.17 -4.07 1.08
C GLU A 96 24.48 -2.64 1.56
N GLU A 97 23.52 -1.72 1.43
CA GLU A 97 23.66 -0.33 1.88
C GLU A 97 23.50 -0.18 3.40
N TYR A 98 22.59 -0.95 4.01
CA TYR A 98 22.30 -0.91 5.44
C TYR A 98 22.32 -2.32 6.08
N PRO A 99 23.52 -2.93 6.22
CA PRO A 99 23.64 -4.33 6.64
C PRO A 99 23.10 -4.60 8.05
N VAL A 100 23.16 -3.60 8.93
CA VAL A 100 22.75 -3.71 10.34
C VAL A 100 21.27 -4.06 10.54
N TYR A 101 20.40 -3.81 9.55
CA TYR A 101 18.96 -4.08 9.70
C TYR A 101 18.55 -5.49 9.27
N GLY A 102 19.30 -6.17 8.40
CA GLY A 102 18.95 -7.52 7.92
C GLY A 102 17.81 -7.56 6.89
N PHE A 103 17.70 -6.54 6.03
CA PHE A 103 16.62 -6.43 5.03
C PHE A 103 16.54 -7.62 4.07
N ASP A 104 17.64 -8.32 3.82
CA ASP A 104 17.71 -9.52 3.01
C ASP A 104 16.89 -10.68 3.59
N ALA A 105 16.76 -10.78 4.91
CA ALA A 105 15.99 -11.83 5.57
C ALA A 105 14.50 -11.46 5.70
N HIS A 106 14.20 -10.33 6.36
CA HIS A 106 12.82 -9.99 6.72
C HIS A 106 12.14 -9.02 5.74
N LYS A 107 12.82 -8.57 4.67
CA LYS A 107 12.24 -7.74 3.59
C LYS A 107 11.56 -6.44 4.07
N GLY A 108 12.02 -5.91 5.21
CA GLY A 108 11.45 -4.72 5.85
C GLY A 108 10.22 -4.97 6.73
N TYR A 109 9.77 -6.22 6.91
CA TYR A 109 8.74 -6.52 7.90
C TYR A 109 9.28 -6.31 9.33
N GLY A 110 8.42 -5.89 10.26
CA GLY A 110 8.76 -5.62 11.66
C GLY A 110 8.96 -6.89 12.49
N THR A 111 9.92 -7.73 12.12
CA THR A 111 10.31 -8.92 12.89
C THR A 111 11.04 -8.52 14.16
N ALA A 112 11.14 -9.44 15.12
CA ALA A 112 11.89 -9.20 16.35
C ALA A 112 13.36 -8.80 16.10
N SER A 113 14.00 -9.36 15.06
CA SER A 113 15.36 -8.97 14.64
C SER A 113 15.40 -7.51 14.16
N HIS A 114 14.47 -7.13 13.29
CA HIS A 114 14.41 -5.78 12.74
C HIS A 114 14.12 -4.72 13.82
N MET A 115 13.21 -5.02 14.75
CA MET A 115 12.89 -4.14 15.88
C MET A 115 14.10 -3.91 16.79
N LYS A 116 14.93 -4.94 17.02
CA LYS A 116 16.18 -4.83 17.79
C LYS A 116 17.19 -3.93 17.07
N SER A 117 17.38 -4.13 15.76
CA SER A 117 18.26 -3.28 14.96
C SER A 117 17.79 -1.83 14.94
N LEU A 118 16.47 -1.60 14.84
CA LEU A 118 15.88 -0.27 14.89
C LEU A 118 16.10 0.41 16.25
N ALA A 119 15.97 -0.34 17.35
CA ALA A 119 16.22 0.18 18.70
C ALA A 119 17.70 0.51 18.94
N LEU A 120 18.61 -0.26 18.33
CA LEU A 120 20.06 -0.08 18.51
C LEU A 120 20.65 1.00 17.59
N HIS A 121 20.17 1.10 16.35
CA HIS A 121 20.76 1.95 15.31
C HIS A 121 19.86 3.12 14.86
N GLY A 122 18.62 3.18 15.36
CA GLY A 122 17.62 4.13 14.89
C GLY A 122 17.03 3.76 13.52
N ALA A 123 16.25 4.66 12.93
CA ALA A 123 15.63 4.45 11.63
C ALA A 123 16.47 5.06 10.49
N CYS A 124 16.77 4.28 9.45
CA CYS A 124 17.38 4.78 8.21
C CYS A 124 16.37 5.48 7.28
N PRO A 125 16.82 6.20 6.22
CA PRO A 125 15.94 6.93 5.29
C PRO A 125 14.83 6.09 4.63
N GLU A 126 15.07 4.80 4.47
CA GLU A 126 14.17 3.84 3.82
C GLU A 126 13.02 3.38 4.73
N HIS A 127 13.11 3.68 6.03
CA HIS A 127 12.05 3.39 6.96
C HIS A 127 10.86 4.33 6.75
N ARG A 128 9.66 3.75 6.77
CA ARG A 128 8.42 4.50 6.66
C ARG A 128 8.13 5.21 7.97
N ARG A 129 8.44 6.50 8.04
CA ARG A 129 8.22 7.35 9.23
C ARG A 129 6.78 7.45 9.72
N SER A 130 5.79 7.10 8.89
CA SER A 130 4.38 7.07 9.29
C SER A 130 3.97 5.78 10.01
N PHE A 131 4.84 4.77 10.09
CA PHE A 131 4.52 3.46 10.65
C PHE A 131 5.11 3.38 12.06
N ARG A 132 4.28 3.10 13.08
CA ARG A 132 4.80 2.68 14.40
C ARG A 132 5.59 1.37 14.19
N PRO A 133 6.84 1.26 14.69
CA PRO A 133 7.53 2.02 15.75
C PRO A 133 8.40 3.22 15.29
N VAL A 134 8.50 3.51 14.01
CA VAL A 134 9.42 4.54 13.47
C VAL A 134 8.89 5.96 13.69
N ALA A 135 7.58 6.10 13.84
CA ALA A 135 6.90 7.38 14.06
C ALA A 135 7.00 7.93 15.50
N GLU A 136 7.63 7.18 16.41
CA GLU A 136 7.82 7.53 17.83
C GLU A 136 9.21 8.11 18.05
#